data_AF-A0AAX4JGE5-F1
#
_entry.id   AF-A0AAX4JGE5-F1
#
_cell.length_a   1.000
_cell.length_b   1.000
_cell.length_c   1.000
_cell.angle_alpha   90.00
_cell.angle_beta   90.00
_cell.angle_gamma   90.00
#
_symmetry.space_group_name_H-M   'P 1'
#
loop_
_entity.id
_entity.type
_entity.pdbx_description
1 polymer ?
#
loop_
_entity_poly.entity_id
_entity_poly.type
_entity_poly.pdbx_seq_one_letter_code
_entity_poly.pdbx_strand_id
1 'polypeptide(L)'
;MFDSEYFSKLLNETISYIQNRDLHSDVEDLDTRIESNKLALRILTEDIQDRDLKDEVLNRLDNLYQETSTVIYRDIIKDNENEDIEEDIYKSSKILKDKASRLYKDLIFDQAVLDRVSNKINKNITDTSENIKKIQGRKEGGGLSQIIYVIIIFLIIYFIIRFL
;
A
#
# COMPACT_ATOMS: atom_id res chain seq x y z
N MET A 1 16.45 5.06 -1.22
CA MET A 1 17.86 4.71 -1.49
C MET A 1 17.86 3.25 -1.88
N PHE A 2 18.43 2.92 -3.04
CA PHE A 2 18.45 1.55 -3.55
C PHE A 2 19.20 0.62 -2.59
N ASP A 3 18.55 -0.47 -2.20
CA ASP A 3 19.16 -1.52 -1.36
C ASP A 3 19.61 -2.68 -2.26
N SER A 4 20.90 -2.65 -2.59
CA SER A 4 21.53 -3.64 -3.47
C SER A 4 21.55 -5.04 -2.88
N GLU A 5 21.59 -5.16 -1.55
CA GLU A 5 21.66 -6.47 -0.88
C GLU A 5 20.29 -7.14 -0.91
N TYR A 6 19.24 -6.39 -0.57
CA TYR A 6 17.86 -6.86 -0.67
C TYR A 6 17.49 -7.22 -2.11
N PHE A 7 17.85 -6.36 -3.08
CA PHE A 7 17.61 -6.62 -4.50
C PHE A 7 18.27 -7.92 -4.96
N SER A 8 19.56 -8.11 -4.63
CA SER A 8 20.31 -9.30 -5.03
C SER A 8 19.74 -10.57 -4.41
N LYS A 9 19.32 -10.51 -3.15
CA LYS A 9 18.69 -11.63 -2.45
C LYS A 9 17.37 -12.03 -3.13
N LEU A 10 16.51 -11.06 -3.40
CA LEU A 10 15.21 -11.29 -4.03
C LEU A 10 15.37 -11.83 -5.46
N LEU A 11 16.35 -11.32 -6.21
CA LEU A 11 16.68 -11.81 -7.55
C LEU A 11 17.12 -13.27 -7.50
N ASN A 12 18.07 -13.62 -6.62
CA ASN A 12 18.57 -14.98 -6.48
C ASN A 12 17.50 -15.96 -6.01
N GLU A 13 16.64 -15.54 -5.07
CA GLU A 13 15.48 -16.33 -4.63
C GLU A 13 14.52 -16.61 -5.80
N THR A 14 14.25 -15.60 -6.62
CA THR A 14 13.37 -15.74 -7.80
C THR A 14 13.99 -16.64 -8.86
N ILE A 15 15.30 -16.55 -9.11
CA ILE A 15 16.03 -17.45 -10.01
C ILE A 15 15.95 -18.89 -9.48
N SER A 16 16.16 -19.08 -8.17
CA SER A 16 16.06 -20.39 -7.52
C SER A 16 14.67 -21.01 -7.70
N TYR A 17 13.61 -20.22 -7.53
CA TYR A 17 12.24 -20.66 -7.75
C TYR A 17 11.94 -21.03 -9.20
N ILE A 18 12.51 -20.31 -10.17
CA ILE A 18 12.34 -20.59 -11.59
C ILE A 18 13.09 -21.87 -11.99
N GLN A 19 14.34 -22.02 -11.55
CA GLN A 19 15.22 -23.12 -11.96
C GLN A 19 14.91 -24.44 -11.24
N ASN A 20 14.40 -24.38 -10.02
CA ASN A 20 14.17 -25.54 -9.16
C ASN A 20 12.69 -25.69 -8.79
N ARG A 21 11.78 -25.48 -9.77
CA ARG A 21 10.33 -25.57 -9.54
C ARG A 21 9.89 -26.89 -8.87
N ASP A 22 10.45 -28.01 -9.29
CA ASP A 22 10.09 -29.34 -8.76
C ASP A 22 10.46 -29.50 -7.28
N LEU A 23 11.58 -28.88 -6.86
CA LEU A 23 12.05 -28.86 -5.48
C LEU A 23 11.21 -27.93 -4.57
N HIS A 24 10.41 -27.05 -5.17
CA HIS A 24 9.53 -26.10 -4.48
C HIS A 24 8.05 -26.39 -4.72
N SER A 25 7.71 -27.63 -5.08
CA SER A 25 6.33 -28.08 -5.31
C SER A 25 5.43 -28.00 -4.06
N ASP A 26 6.03 -27.86 -2.88
CA ASP A 26 5.38 -27.64 -1.59
C ASP A 26 5.03 -26.16 -1.32
N VAL A 27 5.60 -25.23 -2.10
CA VAL A 27 5.30 -23.80 -2.00
C VAL A 27 3.97 -23.53 -2.68
N GLU A 28 2.94 -23.32 -1.86
CA GLU A 28 1.63 -22.88 -2.34
C GLU A 28 1.77 -21.60 -3.17
N ASP A 29 1.16 -21.60 -4.34
CA ASP A 29 1.15 -20.46 -5.26
C ASP A 29 2.57 -19.98 -5.66
N LEU A 30 3.53 -20.91 -5.84
CA LEU A 30 4.90 -20.63 -6.33
C LEU A 30 4.92 -19.68 -7.54
N ASP A 31 4.00 -19.88 -8.47
CA ASP A 31 3.86 -19.04 -9.67
C ASP A 31 3.48 -17.60 -9.33
N THR A 32 2.53 -17.44 -8.41
CA THR A 32 2.13 -16.12 -7.90
C THR A 32 3.30 -15.44 -7.19
N ARG A 33 4.13 -16.21 -6.49
CA ARG A 33 5.31 -15.70 -5.77
C ARG A 33 6.42 -15.27 -6.73
N ILE A 34 6.67 -16.05 -7.78
CA ILE A 34 7.61 -15.68 -8.86
C ILE A 34 7.16 -14.38 -9.53
N GLU A 35 5.89 -14.28 -9.91
CA GLU A 35 5.36 -13.08 -10.57
C GLU A 35 5.36 -11.85 -9.64
N SER A 36 5.05 -12.03 -8.35
CA SER A 36 5.13 -10.95 -7.37
C SER A 36 6.56 -10.46 -7.16
N ASN A 37 7.52 -11.38 -7.07
CA ASN A 37 8.93 -11.02 -6.92
C ASN A 37 9.47 -10.29 -8.16
N LYS A 38 9.09 -10.71 -9.35
CA LYS A 38 9.44 -10.02 -10.60
C LYS A 38 8.94 -8.58 -10.61
N LEU A 39 7.67 -8.36 -10.22
CA LEU A 39 7.10 -7.03 -10.12
C LEU A 39 7.83 -6.16 -9.08
N ALA A 40 8.12 -6.74 -7.91
CA ALA A 40 8.87 -6.06 -6.86
C ALA A 40 10.28 -5.66 -7.33
N LEU A 41 11.00 -6.57 -7.99
CA LEU A 41 12.31 -6.28 -8.58
C LEU A 41 12.22 -5.12 -9.56
N ARG A 42 11.24 -5.10 -10.46
CA ARG A 42 11.04 -4.01 -11.42
C ARG A 42 10.82 -2.66 -10.75
N ILE A 43 10.01 -2.62 -9.68
CA ILE A 43 9.75 -1.39 -8.91
C ILE A 43 11.04 -0.93 -8.22
N LEU A 44 11.82 -1.85 -7.64
CA LEU A 44 13.09 -1.51 -7.00
C LEU A 44 14.12 -0.95 -8.00
N THR A 45 14.08 -1.40 -9.25
CA THR A 45 14.94 -0.87 -10.31
C THR A 45 14.64 0.60 -10.65
N GLU A 46 13.42 1.08 -10.40
CA GLU A 46 13.07 2.49 -10.65
C GLU A 46 13.82 3.45 -9.72
N ASP A 47 14.17 2.98 -8.52
CA ASP A 47 14.90 3.76 -7.50
C ASP A 47 16.42 3.85 -7.76
N ILE A 48 16.94 3.16 -8.79
CA ILE A 48 18.34 3.25 -9.20
C ILE A 48 18.58 4.58 -9.93
N GLN A 49 19.43 5.44 -9.37
CA GLN A 49 19.77 6.73 -9.98
C GLN A 49 20.90 6.63 -11.02
N ASP A 50 21.78 5.63 -10.87
CA ASP A 50 22.83 5.36 -11.85
C ASP A 50 22.20 4.71 -13.10
N ARG A 51 22.28 5.43 -14.22
CA ARG A 51 21.61 5.03 -15.46
C ARG A 51 22.23 3.79 -16.09
N ASP A 52 23.56 3.66 -16.03
CA ASP A 52 24.27 2.53 -16.61
C ASP A 52 23.98 1.26 -15.81
N LEU A 53 23.96 1.38 -14.47
CA LEU A 53 23.56 0.30 -13.57
C LEU A 53 22.08 -0.08 -13.74
N LYS A 54 21.20 0.92 -13.92
CA LYS A 54 19.77 0.70 -14.15
C LYS A 54 19.54 -0.10 -15.43
N ASP A 55 20.22 0.26 -16.52
CA ASP A 55 20.10 -0.42 -17.81
C ASP A 55 20.68 -1.85 -17.76
N GLU A 56 21.78 -2.09 -17.04
CA GLU A 56 22.31 -3.43 -16.80
C GLU A 56 21.31 -4.32 -16.04
N VAL A 57 20.72 -3.78 -14.98
CA VAL A 57 19.76 -4.50 -14.14
C VAL A 57 18.46 -4.79 -14.89
N LEU A 58 17.96 -3.84 -15.68
CA LEU A 58 16.77 -4.04 -16.53
C LEU A 58 17.00 -5.14 -17.57
N ASN A 59 18.17 -5.16 -18.23
CA ASN A 59 18.52 -6.23 -19.17
C ASN A 59 18.56 -7.62 -18.51
N ARG A 60 19.10 -7.72 -17.28
CA ARG A 60 19.05 -8.98 -16.51
C ARG A 60 17.62 -9.39 -16.16
N LEU A 61 16.78 -8.42 -15.81
CA LEU A 61 15.37 -8.67 -15.50
C LEU A 61 14.61 -9.18 -16.72
N ASP A 62 14.82 -8.56 -17.89
CA ASP A 62 14.16 -8.94 -19.15
C ASP A 62 14.48 -10.39 -19.55
N ASN A 63 15.72 -10.85 -19.34
CA ASN A 63 16.10 -12.25 -19.56
C ASN A 63 15.34 -13.21 -18.63
N LEU A 64 15.10 -12.80 -17.38
CA LEU A 64 14.37 -13.57 -16.38
C LEU A 64 12.86 -13.65 -16.70
N TYR A 65 12.31 -12.63 -17.36
CA TYR A 65 10.96 -12.65 -17.91
C TYR A 65 10.84 -13.55 -19.16
N GLN A 66 11.86 -13.57 -20.03
CA GLN A 66 11.84 -14.37 -21.25
C GLN A 66 11.93 -15.89 -21.00
N GLU A 67 12.76 -16.33 -20.04
CA GLU A 67 12.88 -17.76 -19.71
C GLU A 67 11.53 -18.37 -19.30
N THR A 68 10.67 -17.65 -18.59
CA THR A 68 9.39 -18.17 -18.09
C THR A 68 8.35 -18.37 -19.20
N SER A 69 8.35 -17.50 -20.22
CA SER A 69 7.48 -17.68 -21.40
C SER A 69 7.83 -18.94 -22.19
N THR A 70 9.10 -19.35 -22.24
CA THR A 70 9.50 -20.59 -22.94
C THR A 70 9.23 -21.86 -22.13
N VAL A 71 9.25 -21.83 -20.80
CA VAL A 71 8.97 -23.02 -19.97
C VAL A 71 7.47 -23.34 -19.92
N ILE A 72 6.61 -22.32 -19.81
CA ILE A 72 5.15 -22.54 -19.83
C ILE A 72 4.72 -23.14 -21.18
N TYR A 73 5.31 -22.73 -22.30
CA TYR A 73 5.01 -23.34 -23.61
C TYR A 73 5.72 -24.69 -23.83
N ARG A 74 6.89 -24.95 -23.23
CA ARG A 74 7.57 -26.25 -23.38
C ARG A 74 6.88 -27.36 -22.63
N ASP A 75 6.39 -27.13 -21.41
CA ASP A 75 5.67 -28.19 -20.68
C ASP A 75 4.33 -28.54 -21.33
N ILE A 76 3.64 -27.56 -21.94
CA ILE A 76 2.40 -27.82 -22.71
C ILE A 76 2.68 -28.62 -23.99
N ILE A 77 3.85 -28.45 -24.61
CA ILE A 77 4.17 -29.10 -25.90
C ILE A 77 4.84 -30.47 -25.69
N LYS A 78 5.48 -30.73 -24.54
CA LYS A 78 6.26 -31.95 -24.34
C LYS A 78 5.45 -33.16 -23.85
N ASP A 79 4.26 -32.96 -23.27
CA ASP A 79 3.38 -34.06 -22.84
C ASP A 79 2.28 -34.43 -23.84
N ASN A 80 2.08 -33.65 -24.91
CA ASN A 80 0.95 -33.85 -25.81
C ASN A 80 1.34 -34.50 -27.14
N GLU A 81 1.74 -35.76 -27.08
CA GLU A 81 1.64 -36.62 -28.27
C GLU A 81 0.30 -37.34 -28.40
N ASN A 82 -0.65 -37.33 -27.43
CA ASN A 82 -2.02 -37.86 -27.61
C ASN A 82 -3.02 -37.65 -26.42
N GLU A 83 -3.03 -36.52 -25.70
CA GLU A 83 -4.03 -36.31 -24.62
C GLU A 83 -4.98 -35.12 -24.83
N ASP A 84 -6.19 -35.30 -24.27
CA ASP A 84 -7.44 -34.63 -24.63
C ASP A 84 -7.37 -33.12 -24.35
N ILE A 85 -7.22 -32.33 -25.41
CA ILE A 85 -7.22 -30.85 -25.37
C ILE A 85 -8.43 -30.30 -24.60
N GLU A 86 -9.55 -31.01 -24.60
CA GLU A 86 -10.77 -30.66 -23.88
C GLU A 86 -10.58 -30.72 -22.34
N GLU A 87 -9.79 -31.67 -21.83
CA GLU A 87 -9.48 -31.79 -20.40
C GLU A 87 -8.55 -30.66 -19.95
N ASP A 88 -7.57 -30.28 -20.78
CA ASP A 88 -6.66 -29.16 -20.49
C ASP A 88 -7.39 -27.81 -20.49
N ILE A 89 -8.31 -27.60 -21.45
CA ILE A 89 -9.18 -26.42 -21.46
C ILE A 89 -10.06 -26.40 -20.21
N TYR A 90 -10.60 -27.56 -19.80
CA TYR A 90 -11.43 -27.66 -18.60
C TYR A 90 -10.64 -27.35 -17.32
N LYS A 91 -9.44 -27.92 -17.15
CA LYS A 91 -8.54 -27.64 -16.01
C LYS A 91 -8.17 -26.16 -15.97
N SER A 92 -7.79 -25.59 -17.11
CA SER A 92 -7.42 -24.17 -17.23
C SER A 92 -8.60 -23.25 -16.88
N SER A 93 -9.80 -23.57 -17.38
CA SER A 93 -11.04 -22.83 -17.08
C SER A 93 -11.42 -22.89 -15.60
N LYS A 94 -11.23 -24.06 -14.96
CA LYS A 94 -11.44 -24.24 -13.52
C LYS A 94 -10.48 -23.40 -12.68
N ILE A 95 -9.19 -23.41 -13.02
CA ILE A 95 -8.17 -22.58 -12.36
C ILE A 95 -8.49 -21.09 -12.51
N LEU A 96 -8.89 -20.67 -13.72
CA LEU A 96 -9.29 -19.28 -13.98
C LEU A 96 -10.50 -18.87 -13.14
N LYS A 97 -11.51 -19.74 -13.04
CA LYS A 97 -12.70 -19.52 -12.20
C LYS A 97 -12.34 -19.37 -10.72
N ASP A 98 -11.47 -20.23 -10.21
CA ASP A 98 -11.04 -20.17 -8.80
C ASP A 98 -10.24 -18.89 -8.53
N LYS A 99 -9.33 -18.50 -9.44
CA LYS A 99 -8.60 -17.22 -9.36
C LYS A 99 -9.55 -16.02 -9.38
N ALA A 100 -10.55 -16.02 -10.26
CA ALA A 100 -11.56 -14.96 -10.31
C ALA A 100 -12.41 -14.89 -9.02
N SER A 101 -12.71 -16.03 -8.40
CA SER A 101 -13.44 -16.08 -7.13
C SER A 101 -12.61 -15.55 -5.96
N ARG A 102 -11.32 -15.86 -5.90
CA ARG A 102 -10.40 -15.30 -4.90
C ARG A 102 -10.29 -13.79 -5.05
N LEU A 103 -10.04 -13.30 -6.28
CA LEU A 103 -10.00 -11.88 -6.58
C LEU A 103 -11.26 -11.13 -6.13
N TYR A 104 -12.44 -11.71 -6.40
CA TYR A 104 -13.71 -11.11 -5.97
C TYR A 104 -13.83 -11.02 -4.44
N LYS A 105 -13.38 -12.04 -3.70
CA LYS A 105 -13.38 -12.03 -2.23
C LYS A 105 -12.42 -10.99 -1.67
N ASP A 106 -11.23 -10.87 -2.27
CA ASP A 106 -10.22 -9.90 -1.85
C ASP A 106 -10.72 -8.47 -2.09
N LEU A 107 -11.38 -8.20 -3.23
CA LEU A 107 -12.00 -6.91 -3.51
C LEU A 107 -13.12 -6.55 -2.51
N ILE A 108 -13.94 -7.51 -2.10
CA ILE A 108 -14.95 -7.30 -1.05
C ILE A 108 -14.28 -6.96 0.29
N PHE A 109 -13.21 -7.67 0.64
CA PHE A 109 -12.47 -7.42 1.86
C PHE A 109 -11.86 -6.01 1.85
N ASP A 110 -11.23 -5.62 0.75
CA ASP A 110 -10.62 -4.29 0.58
C ASP A 110 -11.68 -3.19 0.66
N GLN A 111 -12.86 -3.38 0.06
CA GLN A 111 -13.97 -2.44 0.18
C GLN A 111 -14.42 -2.28 1.64
N ALA A 112 -14.52 -3.38 2.40
CA ALA A 112 -14.89 -3.32 3.82
C ALA A 112 -13.82 -2.62 4.68
N VAL A 113 -12.54 -2.75 4.33
CA VAL A 113 -11.44 -2.02 4.99
C VAL A 113 -11.52 -0.53 4.68
N LEU A 114 -11.75 -0.16 3.41
CA LEU A 114 -11.93 1.23 2.99
C LEU A 114 -13.10 1.89 3.71
N ASP A 115 -14.22 1.19 3.88
CA ASP A 115 -15.37 1.70 4.64
C ASP A 115 -15.02 1.96 6.11
N ARG A 116 -14.24 1.07 6.75
CA ARG A 116 -13.77 1.28 8.13
C ARG A 116 -12.82 2.48 8.23
N VAL A 117 -11.90 2.63 7.28
CA VAL A 117 -10.97 3.76 7.23
C VAL A 117 -11.73 5.06 7.03
N SER A 118 -12.65 5.11 6.08
CA SER A 118 -13.53 6.25 5.82
C SER A 118 -14.33 6.65 7.06
N ASN A 119 -14.94 5.68 7.74
CA ASN A 119 -15.66 5.93 9.00
C ASN A 119 -14.74 6.48 10.11
N LYS A 120 -13.51 5.97 10.22
CA LYS A 120 -12.53 6.45 11.21
C LYS A 120 -12.06 7.88 10.89
N ILE A 121 -11.85 8.20 9.62
CA ILE A 121 -11.51 9.56 9.17
C ILE A 121 -12.66 10.52 9.47
N ASN A 122 -13.90 10.17 9.12
CA ASN A 122 -15.07 11.00 9.39
C ASN A 122 -15.26 11.26 10.89
N LYS A 123 -15.06 10.24 11.73
CA LYS A 123 -15.09 10.39 13.18
C LYS A 123 -13.99 11.34 13.68
N ASN A 124 -12.75 11.14 13.22
CA ASN A 124 -11.63 12.01 13.61
C ASN A 124 -11.83 13.46 13.16
N ILE A 125 -12.38 13.69 11.96
CA ILE A 125 -12.73 15.04 11.47
C ILE A 125 -13.78 15.68 12.37
N THR A 126 -14.82 14.92 12.74
CA THR A 126 -15.89 15.40 13.62
C THR A 126 -15.35 15.74 15.01
N ASP A 127 -14.57 14.85 15.61
CA ASP A 127 -13.95 15.05 16.93
C ASP A 127 -12.98 16.24 16.92
N THR A 128 -12.20 16.41 15.85
CA THR A 128 -11.29 17.54 15.67
C THR A 128 -12.06 18.85 15.51
N SER A 129 -13.14 18.86 14.73
CA SER A 129 -14.03 20.02 14.56
C SER A 129 -14.69 20.42 15.88
N GLU A 130 -15.18 19.46 16.67
CA GLU A 130 -15.72 19.72 18.00
C GLU A 130 -14.68 20.28 18.97
N ASN A 131 -13.46 19.75 18.94
CA ASN A 131 -12.37 20.24 19.77
C ASN A 131 -11.95 21.66 19.37
N ILE A 132 -11.88 21.97 18.07
CA ILE A 132 -11.63 23.34 17.57
C ILE A 132 -12.74 24.28 18.03
N LYS A 133 -14.02 23.88 17.92
CA LYS A 133 -15.16 24.66 18.43
C LYS A 133 -15.08 24.90 19.93
N LYS A 134 -14.69 23.90 20.73
CA LYS A 134 -14.48 24.03 22.18
C LYS A 134 -13.33 24.99 22.51
N ILE A 135 -12.27 25.01 21.70
CA ILE A 135 -11.14 25.94 21.86
C ILE A 135 -11.53 27.37 21.47
N GLN A 136 -12.29 27.55 20.39
CA GLN A 136 -12.80 28.87 19.99
C GLN A 136 -13.88 29.40 20.94
N GLY A 137 -14.81 28.55 21.40
CA GLY A 137 -15.86 28.94 22.36
C GLY A 137 -15.34 29.27 23.77
N ARG A 138 -14.09 28.90 24.10
CA ARG A 138 -13.41 29.31 25.34
C ARG A 138 -12.68 30.65 25.23
N LYS A 139 -12.61 31.28 24.05
CA LYS A 139 -11.87 32.54 23.84
C LYS A 139 -12.63 33.82 24.18
N GLU A 140 -13.88 33.77 24.61
CA GLU A 140 -14.64 35.00 24.88
C GLU A 140 -15.17 35.11 26.33
N GLY A 141 -14.74 36.17 27.01
CA GLY A 141 -15.67 36.98 27.79
C GLY A 141 -15.33 37.37 29.23
N GLY A 142 -14.46 36.61 29.93
CA GLY A 142 -14.35 36.76 31.40
C GLY A 142 -13.37 37.83 31.91
N GLY A 143 -12.16 37.89 31.35
CA GLY A 143 -11.06 38.66 31.97
C GLY A 143 -11.01 40.15 31.59
N LEU A 144 -11.28 40.48 30.32
CA LEU A 144 -11.15 41.86 29.83
C LEU A 144 -12.25 42.79 30.36
N SER A 145 -13.47 42.27 30.50
CA SER A 145 -14.60 43.01 31.07
C SER A 145 -14.38 43.35 32.54
N GLN A 146 -13.81 42.43 33.32
CA GLN A 146 -13.50 42.64 34.73
C GLN A 146 -12.40 43.70 34.95
N ILE A 147 -11.36 43.73 34.10
CA ILE A 147 -10.30 44.75 34.18
C ILE A 147 -10.87 46.14 33.91
N ILE A 148 -11.77 46.28 32.92
CA ILE A 148 -12.42 47.56 32.60
C ILE A 148 -13.25 48.06 33.79
N TYR A 149 -13.99 47.18 34.47
CA TYR A 149 -14.76 47.54 35.67
C TYR A 149 -13.89 48.08 36.80
N VAL A 150 -12.73 47.45 37.06
CA VAL A 150 -11.79 47.90 38.10
C VAL A 150 -11.24 49.29 37.77
N ILE A 151 -10.92 49.56 36.51
CA ILE A 151 -10.42 50.88 36.07
C ILE A 151 -11.49 51.96 36.23
N ILE A 152 -12.75 51.66 35.88
CA ILE A 152 -13.87 52.61 36.02
C ILE A 152 -14.12 52.95 37.49
N ILE A 153 -14.15 51.95 38.37
CA ILE A 153 -14.33 52.15 39.82
C ILE A 153 -13.18 53.00 40.39
N PHE A 154 -11.94 52.73 39.98
CA PHE A 154 -10.78 53.51 40.40
C PHE A 154 -10.88 54.98 39.99
N LEU A 155 -11.31 55.26 38.75
CA LEU A 155 -11.50 56.62 38.26
C LEU A 155 -12.59 57.39 39.04
N ILE A 156 -13.70 56.73 39.37
CA ILE A 156 -14.79 57.34 40.15
C ILE A 156 -14.30 57.69 41.56
N ILE A 157 -13.64 56.76 42.26
CA ILE A 157 -13.10 57.00 43.61
C ILE A 157 -12.06 58.12 43.57
N TYR A 158 -11.14 58.10 42.61
CA TYR A 158 -10.14 59.14 42.44
C TYR A 158 -10.76 60.52 42.23
N PHE A 159 -11.82 60.60 41.42
CA PHE A 159 -12.53 61.85 41.17
C PHE A 159 -13.20 62.38 42.45
N ILE A 160 -13.84 61.51 43.22
CA ILE A 160 -14.44 61.87 44.51
C ILE A 160 -13.37 62.41 45.48
N ILE A 161 -12.25 61.70 45.65
CA ILE A 161 -11.17 62.14 46.56
C ILE A 161 -10.57 63.49 46.13
N ARG A 162 -10.51 63.76 44.83
CA ARG A 162 -9.85 64.96 44.30
C ARG A 162 -10.75 66.19 44.28
N PHE A 163 -12.06 66.02 44.15
CA PHE A 163 -13.02 67.12 43.94
C PHE A 163 -14.06 67.28 45.05
N LEU A 164 -14.09 66.39 46.05
CA LEU A 164 -14.84 66.55 47.30
C LEU A 164 -13.89 67.03 48.42
#